data_AF-A0A9E4BSV8-F1
#
_entry.id   AF-A0A9E4BSV8-F1
#
_cell.length_a   1.000
_cell.length_b   1.000
_cell.length_c   1.000
_cell.angle_alpha   90.00
_cell.angle_beta   90.00
_cell.angle_gamma   90.00
#
_symmetry.space_group_name_H-M   'P 1'
#
loop_
_entity.id
_entity.type
_entity.pdbx_description
1 polymer ?
#
loop_
_entity_poly.entity_id
_entity_poly.type
_entity_poly.pdbx_seq_one_letter_code
_entity_poly.pdbx_strand_id
1 'polypeptide(L)'
;MGLDYSAVSNRIRASMAGDMTWQDWIDIHVKLSEWDLELDRIYDAGLRKMHEDLRRACNRAFGRFVEANYAHWLQDDMDSPVLSVDIVSEFVLPLLQERKQVFFVVVDCMRLDHWLAISPLLSELFNIKQHYHYSILPTATPYSRNSIFSGLFPSDVARLYPQEWRSGWDDDNSRNRHEHQLLDRQIQELDPTLKLDTRYVKVLDIAEGNHLVKKVHSYRSFPLMSVVFIFLDILAHGRSESDILKEMAPNESAYRSLSRSWFSHSSLFEMLRKLAETDTTVVLTTDHGCVMSSRATMAHGNRDTSTNLRYKYGKHLRCDTRHALYVADPNIYRLPDLGMGTTYIISREDYYFVYPTKFNEYQRYYANSFQHGGISLEEMVLPVAVLNGK
;
A
#
# COMPACT_ATOMS: atom_id res chain seq x y z
N MET A 1 22.88 -19.69 -11.49
CA MET A 1 21.60 -19.37 -10.82
C MET A 1 21.63 -19.65 -9.32
N GLY A 2 21.81 -20.89 -8.84
CA GLY A 2 21.97 -21.14 -7.38
C GLY A 2 23.18 -20.43 -6.74
N LEU A 3 24.33 -20.41 -7.43
CA LEU A 3 25.51 -19.63 -7.01
C LEU A 3 25.27 -18.12 -7.04
N ASP A 4 24.41 -17.65 -7.94
CA ASP A 4 24.06 -16.23 -8.09
C ASP A 4 23.12 -15.80 -6.96
N TYR A 5 22.10 -16.60 -6.67
CA TYR A 5 21.19 -16.40 -5.55
C TYR A 5 21.93 -16.37 -4.20
N SER A 6 22.86 -17.30 -3.98
CA SER A 6 23.66 -17.35 -2.74
C SER A 6 24.48 -16.07 -2.57
N ALA A 7 25.10 -15.56 -3.64
CA ALA A 7 25.84 -14.31 -3.61
C ALA A 7 24.93 -13.11 -3.28
N VAL A 8 23.75 -13.03 -3.89
CA VAL A 8 22.76 -11.98 -3.60
C VAL A 8 22.28 -12.06 -2.14
N SER A 9 21.92 -13.26 -1.66
CA SER A 9 21.47 -13.48 -0.28
C SER A 9 22.54 -13.05 0.74
N ASN A 10 23.81 -13.38 0.49
CA ASN A 10 24.92 -12.99 1.35
C ASN A 10 25.15 -11.48 1.35
N ARG A 11 25.04 -10.81 0.20
CA ARG A 11 25.14 -9.34 0.12
C ARG A 11 24.02 -8.66 0.91
N ILE A 12 22.77 -9.09 0.73
CA ILE A 12 21.62 -8.54 1.48
C ILE A 12 21.84 -8.71 2.99
N ARG A 13 22.30 -9.89 3.43
CA ARG A 13 22.60 -10.15 4.85
C ARG A 13 23.73 -9.28 5.39
N ALA A 14 24.76 -9.03 4.59
CA ALA A 14 25.87 -8.16 4.96
C ALA A 14 25.43 -6.69 5.06
N SER A 15 24.62 -6.20 4.11
CA SER A 15 24.06 -4.84 4.17
C SER A 15 23.25 -4.62 5.44
N MET A 16 22.38 -5.56 5.80
CA MET A 16 21.58 -5.48 7.05
C MET A 16 22.40 -5.47 8.34
N ALA A 17 23.70 -5.75 8.30
CA ALA A 17 24.59 -5.66 9.46
C ALA A 17 25.21 -4.27 9.64
N GLY A 18 25.12 -3.39 8.64
CA GLY A 18 25.57 -2.01 8.70
C GLY A 18 24.43 -1.04 9.03
N ASP A 19 24.75 0.26 8.99
CA ASP A 19 23.77 1.33 9.10
C ASP A 19 22.98 1.41 7.79
N MET A 20 21.70 1.11 7.86
CA MET A 20 20.79 1.06 6.72
C MET A 20 20.01 2.36 6.61
N THR A 21 19.94 2.91 5.40
CA THR A 21 19.04 4.01 5.04
C THR A 21 17.70 3.49 4.51
N TRP A 22 16.73 4.39 4.32
CA TRP A 22 15.46 4.01 3.71
C TRP A 22 15.61 3.65 2.22
N GLN A 23 16.63 4.18 1.52
CA GLN A 23 16.96 3.79 0.14
C GLN A 23 17.50 2.36 0.08
N ASP A 24 18.37 1.98 1.02
CA ASP A 24 18.92 0.61 1.05
C ASP A 24 17.80 -0.43 1.21
N TRP A 25 16.74 -0.10 1.96
CA TRP A 25 15.56 -0.96 2.09
C TRP A 25 14.72 -1.03 0.81
N ILE A 26 14.64 0.04 0.02
CA ILE A 26 14.04 0.01 -1.31
C ILE A 26 14.82 -0.96 -2.19
N ASP A 27 16.15 -0.82 -2.24
CA ASP A 27 17.01 -1.68 -3.07
C ASP A 27 16.90 -3.15 -2.67
N ILE A 28 16.91 -3.44 -1.37
CA ILE A 28 16.68 -4.80 -0.86
C ILE A 28 15.30 -5.31 -1.29
N HIS A 29 14.24 -4.51 -1.14
CA HIS A 29 12.89 -4.96 -1.48
C HIS A 29 12.77 -5.27 -2.97
N VAL A 30 13.29 -4.38 -3.83
CA VAL A 30 13.33 -4.60 -5.29
C VAL A 30 14.04 -5.91 -5.61
N LYS A 31 15.21 -6.17 -5.02
CA LYS A 31 15.93 -7.44 -5.25
C LYS A 31 15.17 -8.65 -4.75
N LEU A 32 14.53 -8.57 -3.58
CA LEU A 32 13.70 -9.68 -3.08
C LEU A 32 12.52 -9.96 -4.02
N SER A 33 11.86 -8.91 -4.50
CA SER A 33 10.72 -9.01 -5.42
C SER A 33 11.13 -9.53 -6.80
N GLU A 34 12.25 -9.08 -7.37
CA GLU A 34 12.80 -9.64 -8.61
C GLU A 34 13.05 -11.15 -8.48
N TRP A 35 13.62 -11.59 -7.35
CA TRP A 35 13.84 -13.00 -7.07
C TRP A 35 12.54 -13.78 -6.83
N ASP A 36 11.51 -13.17 -6.23
CA ASP A 36 10.19 -13.81 -6.15
C ASP A 36 9.68 -14.16 -7.56
N LEU A 37 9.77 -13.23 -8.52
CA LEU A 37 9.35 -13.46 -9.90
C LEU A 37 10.18 -14.52 -10.62
N GLU A 38 11.49 -14.55 -10.40
CA GLU A 38 12.35 -15.55 -11.03
C GLU A 38 12.11 -16.95 -10.45
N LEU A 39 11.93 -17.06 -9.13
CA LEU A 39 11.65 -18.32 -8.45
C LEU A 39 10.23 -18.85 -8.75
N ASP A 40 9.30 -18.00 -9.17
CA ASP A 40 7.99 -18.45 -9.66
C ASP A 40 8.12 -19.32 -10.93
N ARG A 41 9.14 -19.05 -11.76
CA ARG A 41 9.42 -19.80 -13.00
C ARG A 41 10.18 -21.10 -12.76
N ILE A 42 10.80 -21.25 -11.58
CA ILE A 42 11.71 -22.35 -11.26
C ILE A 42 11.15 -23.18 -10.12
N TYR A 43 10.98 -24.48 -10.36
CA TYR A 43 10.57 -25.43 -9.32
C TYR A 43 11.78 -25.96 -8.55
N ASP A 44 12.40 -25.12 -7.73
CA ASP A 44 13.43 -25.52 -6.77
C ASP A 44 12.97 -25.21 -5.33
N ALA A 45 12.55 -26.25 -4.62
CA ALA A 45 12.04 -26.13 -3.26
C ALA A 45 13.11 -25.65 -2.27
N GLY A 46 14.39 -25.99 -2.50
CA GLY A 46 15.50 -25.57 -1.64
C GLY A 46 15.77 -24.08 -1.78
N LEU A 47 15.86 -23.58 -3.01
CA LEU A 47 16.03 -22.14 -3.29
C LEU A 47 14.85 -21.32 -2.77
N ARG A 48 13.62 -21.78 -3.00
CA ARG A 48 12.42 -21.12 -2.46
C ARG A 48 12.45 -21.02 -0.95
N LYS A 49 12.81 -22.11 -0.26
CA LYS A 49 12.90 -22.10 1.20
C LYS A 49 13.98 -21.14 1.71
N MET A 50 15.15 -21.12 1.08
CA MET A 50 16.20 -20.15 1.44
C MET A 50 15.75 -18.70 1.22
N HIS A 51 14.94 -18.45 0.18
CA HIS A 51 14.39 -17.13 -0.10
C HIS A 51 13.31 -16.69 0.88
N GLU A 52 12.39 -17.58 1.25
CA GLU A 52 11.43 -17.33 2.32
C GLU A 52 12.13 -16.99 3.64
N ASP A 53 13.20 -17.72 3.98
CA ASP A 53 13.95 -17.47 5.22
C ASP A 53 14.73 -16.15 5.17
N LEU A 54 15.24 -15.75 4.00
CA LEU A 54 15.82 -14.43 3.78
C LEU A 54 14.77 -13.33 3.94
N ARG A 55 13.61 -13.44 3.27
CA ARG A 55 12.51 -12.46 3.38
C ARG A 55 12.05 -12.27 4.82
N ARG A 56 11.91 -13.36 5.58
CA ARG A 56 11.60 -13.30 7.02
C ARG A 56 12.68 -12.56 7.81
N ALA A 57 13.96 -12.77 7.50
CA ALA A 57 15.05 -12.05 8.16
C ALA A 57 15.03 -10.55 7.83
N CYS A 58 14.78 -10.21 6.56
CA CYS A 58 14.64 -8.83 6.11
C CYS A 58 13.46 -8.14 6.79
N ASN A 59 12.27 -8.74 6.80
CA ASN A 59 11.09 -8.15 7.47
C ASN A 59 11.29 -7.98 8.99
N ARG A 60 12.01 -8.87 9.67
CA ARG A 60 12.41 -8.67 11.08
C ARG A 60 13.28 -7.42 11.27
N ALA A 61 14.28 -7.27 10.42
CA ALA A 61 15.21 -6.13 10.50
C ALA A 61 14.51 -4.83 10.07
N PHE A 62 13.71 -4.87 9.01
CA PHE A 62 12.88 -3.76 8.55
C PHE A 62 11.91 -3.28 9.62
N GLY A 63 11.22 -4.19 10.31
CA GLY A 63 10.31 -3.83 11.39
C GLY A 63 10.99 -3.08 12.54
N ARG A 64 12.26 -3.39 12.85
CA ARG A 64 13.06 -2.63 13.84
C ARG A 64 13.53 -1.29 13.28
N PHE A 65 13.92 -1.26 12.01
CA PHE A 65 14.30 -0.03 11.33
C PHE A 65 13.14 0.99 11.30
N VAL A 66 11.93 0.55 10.90
CA VAL A 66 10.74 1.41 10.90
C VAL A 66 10.42 1.88 12.32
N GLU A 67 10.43 1.01 13.33
CA GLU A 67 10.18 1.41 14.73
C GLU A 67 11.14 2.49 15.22
N ALA A 68 12.42 2.43 14.83
CA ALA A 68 13.43 3.42 15.23
C ALA A 68 13.33 4.76 14.48
N ASN A 69 12.91 4.74 13.21
CA ASN A 69 13.01 5.91 12.33
C ASN A 69 11.67 6.58 12.02
N TYR A 70 10.56 5.84 12.02
CA TYR A 70 9.28 6.33 11.50
C TYR A 70 8.77 7.58 12.20
N ALA A 71 8.88 7.67 13.54
CA ALA A 71 8.46 8.87 14.27
C ALA A 71 9.26 10.13 13.87
N HIS A 72 10.52 9.98 13.45
CA HIS A 72 11.35 11.09 12.97
C HIS A 72 10.96 11.51 11.56
N TRP A 73 10.62 10.57 10.67
CA TRP A 73 10.12 10.86 9.32
C TRP A 73 8.87 11.75 9.33
N LEU A 74 8.02 11.61 10.36
CA LEU A 74 6.79 12.40 10.51
C LEU A 74 6.99 13.84 11.02
N GLN A 75 8.22 14.22 11.36
CA GLN A 75 8.57 15.53 11.91
C GLN A 75 9.26 16.46 10.90
N ASP A 76 9.25 16.09 9.61
CA ASP A 76 9.79 16.90 8.50
C ASP A 76 11.30 17.15 8.66
N ASP A 77 12.04 16.09 9.02
CA ASP A 77 13.51 16.11 9.10
C ASP A 77 14.14 15.86 7.71
N MET A 78 15.35 16.37 7.49
CA MET A 78 16.04 16.45 6.19
C MET A 78 16.38 15.09 5.53
N ASP A 79 16.08 13.95 6.17
CA ASP A 79 16.34 12.60 5.66
C ASP A 79 15.14 11.66 5.87
N SER A 80 13.98 12.04 5.33
CA SER A 80 12.78 11.20 5.25
C SER A 80 12.62 10.61 3.83
N PRO A 81 12.13 9.36 3.69
CA PRO A 81 11.61 8.90 2.41
C PRO A 81 10.40 9.73 1.99
N VAL A 82 10.08 9.70 0.69
CA VAL A 82 8.76 10.11 0.20
C VAL A 82 7.70 9.24 0.87
N LEU A 83 6.75 9.85 1.56
CA LEU A 83 5.63 9.19 2.22
C LEU A 83 4.35 9.29 1.39
N SER A 84 3.29 8.61 1.83
CA SER A 84 1.95 8.73 1.24
C SER A 84 1.48 10.18 1.10
N VAL A 85 1.81 11.07 2.05
CA VAL A 85 1.40 12.48 2.04
C VAL A 85 2.07 13.30 0.91
N ASP A 86 3.21 12.83 0.41
CA ASP A 86 4.05 13.58 -0.55
C ASP A 86 3.73 13.24 -2.01
N ILE A 87 2.93 12.21 -2.26
CA ILE A 87 2.73 11.66 -3.62
C ILE A 87 2.22 12.70 -4.60
N VAL A 88 1.23 13.49 -4.19
CA VAL A 88 0.63 14.49 -5.08
C VAL A 88 1.58 15.67 -5.29
N SER A 89 2.26 16.17 -4.26
CA SER A 89 3.21 17.27 -4.38
C SER A 89 4.44 16.90 -5.21
N GLU A 90 4.94 15.67 -5.10
CA GLU A 90 6.15 15.23 -5.77
C GLU A 90 5.91 14.74 -7.20
N PHE A 91 4.80 14.04 -7.47
CA PHE A 91 4.62 13.35 -8.75
C PHE A 91 3.45 13.87 -9.59
N VAL A 92 2.46 14.52 -9.00
CA VAL A 92 1.25 14.97 -9.72
C VAL A 92 1.30 16.47 -9.99
N LEU A 93 1.52 17.29 -8.96
CA LEU A 93 1.50 18.74 -9.04
C LEU A 93 2.49 19.31 -10.05
N PRO A 94 3.77 18.85 -10.13
CA PRO A 94 4.72 19.42 -11.08
C PRO A 94 4.26 19.24 -12.53
N LEU A 95 3.62 18.11 -12.83
CA LEU A 95 3.07 17.84 -14.17
C LEU A 95 1.90 18.78 -14.50
N LEU A 96 1.05 19.08 -13.52
CA LEU A 96 -0.06 20.03 -13.70
C LEU A 96 0.45 21.46 -13.89
N GLN A 97 1.52 21.85 -13.19
CA GLN A 97 2.18 23.15 -13.36
C GLN A 97 2.81 23.30 -14.75
N GLU A 98 3.32 22.20 -15.31
CA GLU A 98 3.76 22.10 -16.72
C GLU A 98 2.60 22.10 -17.73
N ARG A 99 1.35 22.25 -17.27
CA ARG A 99 0.12 22.22 -18.07
C ARG A 99 -0.10 20.90 -18.81
N LYS A 100 0.45 19.80 -18.31
CA LYS A 100 0.16 18.46 -18.82
C LYS A 100 -1.20 18.00 -18.33
N GLN A 101 -1.87 17.21 -19.16
CA GLN A 101 -3.00 16.43 -18.71
C GLN A 101 -2.49 15.23 -17.92
N VAL A 102 -3.03 15.04 -16.70
CA VAL A 102 -2.61 13.98 -15.79
C VAL A 102 -3.76 13.03 -15.49
N PHE A 103 -3.53 11.74 -15.68
CA PHE A 103 -4.35 10.69 -15.09
C PHE A 103 -3.63 10.14 -13.86
N PHE A 104 -4.16 10.45 -12.67
CA PHE A 104 -3.62 9.97 -11.41
C PHE A 104 -4.35 8.69 -10.99
N VAL A 105 -3.66 7.56 -11.05
CA VAL A 105 -4.23 6.22 -10.85
C VAL A 105 -3.69 5.62 -9.56
N VAL A 106 -4.58 5.23 -8.65
CA VAL A 106 -4.25 4.50 -7.42
C VAL A 106 -4.86 3.10 -7.50
N VAL A 107 -4.02 2.07 -7.46
CA VAL A 107 -4.45 0.67 -7.38
C VAL A 107 -4.38 0.26 -5.90
N ASP A 108 -5.53 0.06 -5.28
CA ASP A 108 -5.65 -0.31 -3.85
C ASP A 108 -4.97 -1.65 -3.58
N CYS A 109 -4.10 -1.72 -2.57
CA CYS A 109 -3.45 -2.96 -2.13
C CYS A 109 -2.49 -3.62 -3.18
N MET A 110 -1.82 -2.82 -4.03
CA MET A 110 -0.86 -3.32 -5.02
C MET A 110 0.56 -3.36 -4.46
N ARG A 111 1.14 -4.55 -4.32
CA ARG A 111 2.54 -4.71 -3.90
C ARG A 111 3.54 -4.40 -5.00
N LEU A 112 4.78 -4.14 -4.63
CA LEU A 112 5.88 -3.95 -5.59
C LEU A 112 6.08 -5.17 -6.50
N ASP A 113 6.00 -6.37 -5.96
CA ASP A 113 6.15 -7.61 -6.73
C ASP A 113 4.95 -7.90 -7.64
N HIS A 114 3.77 -7.34 -7.37
CA HIS A 114 2.69 -7.28 -8.36
C HIS A 114 3.02 -6.29 -9.47
N TRP A 115 3.51 -5.10 -9.13
CA TRP A 115 3.94 -4.10 -10.09
C TRP A 115 5.02 -4.63 -11.04
N LEU A 116 6.07 -5.27 -10.52
CA LEU A 116 7.12 -5.90 -11.35
C LEU A 116 6.56 -7.00 -12.27
N ALA A 117 5.47 -7.66 -11.85
CA ALA A 117 4.81 -8.64 -12.69
C ALA A 117 3.97 -8.00 -13.80
N ILE A 118 3.42 -6.79 -13.64
CA ILE A 118 2.57 -6.13 -14.65
C ILE A 118 3.30 -5.09 -15.50
N SER A 119 4.33 -4.43 -14.98
CA SER A 119 5.07 -3.36 -15.65
C SER A 119 5.69 -3.76 -17.00
N PRO A 120 6.09 -5.03 -17.25
CA PRO A 120 6.51 -5.44 -18.59
C PRO A 120 5.41 -5.31 -19.65
N LEU A 121 4.14 -5.52 -19.29
CA LEU A 121 3.00 -5.35 -20.22
C LEU A 121 2.80 -3.89 -20.60
N LEU A 122 3.11 -2.97 -19.67
CA LEU A 122 3.02 -1.54 -19.90
C LEU A 122 4.25 -0.98 -20.61
N SER A 123 5.41 -1.61 -20.44
CA SER A 123 6.67 -1.20 -21.06
C SER A 123 6.64 -1.30 -22.59
N GLU A 124 5.73 -2.10 -23.15
CA GLU A 124 5.49 -2.13 -24.61
C GLU A 124 4.80 -0.85 -25.12
N LEU A 125 4.05 -0.16 -24.26
CA LEU A 125 3.16 0.95 -24.61
C LEU A 125 3.67 2.31 -24.10
N PHE A 126 4.41 2.30 -22.99
CA PHE A 126 4.83 3.49 -22.27
C PHE A 126 6.35 3.54 -22.05
N ASN A 127 6.88 4.75 -22.03
CA ASN A 127 8.13 5.06 -21.36
C ASN A 127 7.85 5.20 -19.86
N ILE A 128 8.39 4.29 -19.06
CA ILE A 128 8.11 4.19 -17.61
C ILE A 128 9.28 4.78 -16.82
N LYS A 129 9.01 5.83 -16.04
CA LYS A 129 9.92 6.31 -14.99
C LYS A 129 9.43 5.81 -13.64
N GLN A 130 10.16 4.87 -13.05
CA GLN A 130 9.80 4.24 -11.79
C GLN A 130 10.48 4.92 -10.61
N HIS A 131 9.69 5.16 -9.58
CA HIS A 131 10.03 5.73 -8.28
C HIS A 131 9.41 4.86 -7.19
N TYR A 132 9.69 5.21 -5.93
CA TYR A 132 9.18 4.48 -4.77
C TYR A 132 8.76 5.46 -3.69
N HIS A 133 7.83 5.03 -2.86
CA HIS A 133 7.44 5.74 -1.65
C HIS A 133 7.19 4.74 -0.52
N TYR A 134 7.09 5.27 0.69
CA TYR A 134 6.72 4.54 1.88
C TYR A 134 5.26 4.84 2.25
N SER A 135 4.45 3.80 2.40
CA SER A 135 3.11 3.95 2.98
C SER A 135 3.23 4.42 4.43
N ILE A 136 2.34 5.32 4.83
CA ILE A 136 2.21 5.69 6.25
C ILE A 136 1.61 4.55 7.08
N LEU A 137 1.75 4.65 8.40
CA LEU A 137 1.18 3.71 9.35
C LEU A 137 -0.15 4.22 9.91
N PRO A 138 -1.13 3.33 10.16
CA PRO A 138 -1.22 1.96 9.64
C PRO A 138 -1.26 1.92 8.11
N THR A 139 -0.65 0.89 7.50
CA THR A 139 -0.65 0.64 6.04
C THR A 139 -2.01 0.14 5.56
N ALA A 140 -3.04 0.95 5.76
CA ALA A 140 -4.42 0.60 5.49
C ALA A 140 -5.12 1.76 4.79
N THR A 141 -6.03 1.42 3.89
CA THR A 141 -6.78 2.33 3.03
C THR A 141 -7.25 3.63 3.72
N PRO A 142 -7.97 3.62 4.87
CA PRO A 142 -8.47 4.86 5.48
C PRO A 142 -7.38 5.81 5.99
N TYR A 143 -6.15 5.32 6.15
CA TYR A 143 -5.00 6.12 6.53
C TYR A 143 -4.21 6.50 5.28
N SER A 144 -3.61 5.53 4.59
CA SER A 144 -2.67 5.78 3.50
C SER A 144 -3.33 6.44 2.29
N ARG A 145 -4.49 5.96 1.83
CA ARG A 145 -5.19 6.56 0.68
C ARG A 145 -5.63 7.98 0.98
N ASN A 146 -6.27 8.19 2.13
CA ASN A 146 -6.70 9.54 2.50
C ASN A 146 -5.52 10.50 2.64
N SER A 147 -4.36 10.04 3.11
CA SER A 147 -3.13 10.85 3.14
C SER A 147 -2.59 11.17 1.74
N ILE A 148 -2.64 10.23 0.79
CA ILE A 148 -2.31 10.50 -0.61
C ILE A 148 -3.19 11.62 -1.18
N PHE A 149 -4.50 11.52 -0.98
CA PHE A 149 -5.44 12.48 -1.56
C PHE A 149 -5.52 13.80 -0.79
N SER A 150 -5.11 13.87 0.47
CA SER A 150 -5.17 15.11 1.25
C SER A 150 -3.84 15.83 1.36
N GLY A 151 -2.72 15.13 1.19
CA GLY A 151 -1.40 15.64 1.56
C GLY A 151 -1.20 15.80 3.06
N LEU A 152 -2.06 15.21 3.87
CA LEU A 152 -2.10 15.41 5.31
C LEU A 152 -1.96 14.07 6.03
N PHE A 153 -1.30 14.11 7.19
CA PHE A 153 -1.30 12.95 8.07
C PHE A 153 -2.69 12.69 8.67
N PRO A 154 -2.99 11.46 9.10
CA PRO A 154 -4.31 11.09 9.61
C PRO A 154 -4.83 11.97 10.76
N SER A 155 -3.97 12.36 11.69
CA SER A 155 -4.30 13.29 12.77
C SER A 155 -4.76 14.66 12.27
N ASP A 156 -4.13 15.18 11.21
CA ASP A 156 -4.48 16.46 10.61
C ASP A 156 -5.80 16.38 9.83
N VAL A 157 -6.03 15.29 9.09
CA VAL A 157 -7.33 15.02 8.45
C VAL A 157 -8.43 14.95 9.51
N ALA A 158 -8.22 14.21 10.60
CA ALA A 158 -9.19 14.09 11.69
C ALA A 158 -9.50 15.43 12.39
N ARG A 159 -8.50 16.33 12.45
CA ARG A 159 -8.60 17.65 13.09
C ARG A 159 -9.26 18.69 12.18
N LEU A 160 -8.86 18.75 10.92
CA LEU A 160 -9.34 19.74 9.94
C LEU A 160 -10.69 19.35 9.33
N TYR A 161 -10.90 18.05 9.13
CA TYR A 161 -12.08 17.48 8.47
C TYR A 161 -12.77 16.43 9.35
N PRO A 162 -13.23 16.82 10.56
CA PRO A 162 -13.73 15.86 11.55
C PRO A 162 -15.03 15.17 11.10
N GLN A 163 -15.83 15.76 10.22
CA GLN A 163 -17.06 15.14 9.72
C GLN A 163 -16.74 14.06 8.68
N GLU A 164 -15.79 14.34 7.80
CA GLU A 164 -15.27 13.41 6.82
C GLU A 164 -14.55 12.23 7.51
N TRP A 165 -13.83 12.48 8.60
CA TRP A 165 -13.17 11.43 9.39
C TRP A 165 -14.15 10.61 10.25
N ARG A 166 -15.13 11.26 10.91
CA ARG A 166 -16.06 10.60 11.86
C ARG A 166 -17.25 9.91 11.22
N SER A 167 -17.55 10.17 9.96
CA SER A 167 -18.69 9.53 9.29
C SER A 167 -18.48 8.05 8.95
N GLY A 168 -17.47 7.38 9.55
CA GLY A 168 -17.15 5.99 9.28
C GLY A 168 -16.48 5.20 10.39
N TRP A 169 -16.97 5.31 11.62
CA TRP A 169 -16.46 4.51 12.74
C TRP A 169 -16.95 3.07 12.77
N ASP A 170 -18.14 2.82 12.22
CA ASP A 170 -18.73 1.48 12.19
C ASP A 170 -18.36 0.67 10.93
N ASP A 171 -17.75 1.31 9.92
CA ASP A 171 -17.37 0.67 8.64
C ASP A 171 -16.16 1.37 8.01
N ASP A 172 -15.01 0.68 7.94
CA ASP A 172 -13.78 1.23 7.31
C ASP A 172 -14.00 1.63 5.84
N ASN A 173 -15.00 1.07 5.14
CA ASN A 173 -15.34 1.47 3.77
C ASN A 173 -15.90 2.90 3.67
N SER A 174 -16.53 3.38 4.73
CA SER A 174 -17.20 4.68 4.74
C SER A 174 -16.28 5.87 4.97
N ARG A 175 -15.03 5.64 5.41
CA ARG A 175 -13.98 6.67 5.59
C ARG A 175 -13.36 7.17 4.29
N ASN A 176 -13.73 6.56 3.17
CA ASN A 176 -13.12 6.78 1.86
C ASN A 176 -14.20 7.23 0.86
N ARG A 177 -14.93 8.29 1.23
CA ARG A 177 -15.98 8.91 0.40
C ARG A 177 -15.62 10.31 -0.08
N HIS A 178 -14.54 10.87 0.45
CA HIS A 178 -14.18 12.27 0.28
C HIS A 178 -12.82 12.46 -0.41
N GLU A 179 -12.26 11.40 -1.04
CA GLU A 179 -10.93 11.45 -1.67
C GLU A 179 -10.85 12.58 -2.72
N HIS A 180 -11.91 12.76 -3.51
CA HIS A 180 -11.96 13.83 -4.51
C HIS A 180 -11.87 15.23 -3.89
N GLN A 181 -12.64 15.49 -2.83
CA GLN A 181 -12.66 16.78 -2.16
C GLN A 181 -11.34 17.06 -1.43
N LEU A 182 -10.72 16.02 -0.86
CA LEU A 182 -9.40 16.14 -0.24
C LEU A 182 -8.35 16.57 -1.28
N LEU A 183 -8.38 15.97 -2.48
CA LEU A 183 -7.41 16.28 -3.54
C LEU A 183 -7.58 17.68 -4.11
N ASP A 184 -8.82 18.10 -4.33
CA ASP A 184 -9.11 19.45 -4.79
C ASP A 184 -8.61 20.50 -3.78
N ARG A 185 -8.79 20.24 -2.48
CA ARG A 185 -8.26 21.10 -1.41
C ARG A 185 -6.73 21.10 -1.39
N GLN A 186 -6.10 19.92 -1.48
CA GLN A 186 -4.65 19.79 -1.49
C GLN A 186 -4.03 20.59 -2.64
N ILE A 187 -4.56 20.46 -3.86
CA ILE A 187 -4.06 21.20 -5.03
C ILE A 187 -4.25 22.71 -4.83
N GLN A 188 -5.42 23.13 -4.35
CA GLN A 188 -5.73 24.53 -4.09
C GLN A 188 -4.83 25.15 -3.00
N GLU A 189 -4.39 24.37 -2.02
CA GLU A 189 -3.44 24.78 -0.97
C GLU A 189 -2.01 24.85 -1.50
N LEU A 190 -1.57 23.85 -2.27
CA LEU A 190 -0.21 23.79 -2.82
C LEU A 190 0.03 24.85 -3.90
N ASP A 191 -0.96 25.12 -4.76
CA ASP A 191 -0.90 26.15 -5.78
C ASP A 191 -2.26 26.82 -5.99
N PRO A 192 -2.55 27.93 -5.30
CA PRO A 192 -3.82 28.62 -5.40
C PRO A 192 -4.15 29.19 -6.78
N THR A 193 -3.15 29.26 -7.68
CA THR A 193 -3.31 29.78 -9.04
C THR A 193 -3.80 28.71 -10.03
N LEU A 194 -3.61 27.43 -9.70
CA LEU A 194 -4.09 26.29 -10.47
C LEU A 194 -5.59 26.06 -10.25
N LYS A 195 -6.43 26.81 -10.96
CA LYS A 195 -7.86 26.55 -11.05
C LYS A 195 -8.12 25.45 -12.07
N LEU A 196 -8.23 24.21 -11.59
CA LEU A 196 -8.40 23.02 -12.43
C LEU A 196 -9.82 22.47 -12.32
N ASP A 197 -10.40 22.12 -13.46
CA ASP A 197 -11.57 21.24 -13.50
C ASP A 197 -11.09 19.80 -13.32
N THR A 198 -11.23 19.27 -12.11
CA THR A 198 -10.80 17.93 -11.76
C THR A 198 -11.95 16.92 -11.88
N ARG A 199 -11.62 15.65 -12.07
CA ARG A 199 -12.58 14.54 -12.00
C ARG A 199 -12.04 13.40 -11.16
N TYR A 200 -12.96 12.68 -10.54
CA TYR A 200 -12.67 11.49 -9.75
C TYR A 200 -13.58 10.32 -10.12
N VAL A 201 -13.02 9.13 -10.26
CA VAL A 201 -13.76 7.88 -10.48
C VAL A 201 -13.19 6.79 -9.57
N LYS A 202 -14.05 6.17 -8.77
CA LYS A 202 -13.73 4.96 -8.01
C LYS A 202 -14.34 3.77 -8.74
N VAL A 203 -13.51 2.80 -9.12
CA VAL A 203 -13.91 1.60 -9.85
C VAL A 203 -14.02 0.45 -8.86
N LEU A 204 -15.25 0.14 -8.48
CA LEU A 204 -15.63 -0.92 -7.55
C LEU A 204 -15.87 -2.25 -8.29
N ASP A 205 -16.32 -2.19 -9.54
CA ASP A 205 -16.65 -3.36 -10.33
C ASP A 205 -16.29 -3.25 -11.83
N ILE A 206 -16.53 -4.34 -12.55
CA ILE A 206 -16.27 -4.45 -14.00
C ILE A 206 -17.16 -3.50 -14.82
N ALA A 207 -18.40 -3.25 -14.39
CA ALA A 207 -19.34 -2.40 -15.12
C ALA A 207 -18.88 -0.93 -15.09
N GLU A 208 -18.49 -0.44 -13.92
CA GLU A 208 -17.88 0.88 -13.74
C GLU A 208 -16.58 1.01 -14.53
N GLY A 209 -15.72 -0.03 -14.47
CA GLY A 209 -14.49 -0.06 -15.25
C GLY A 209 -14.73 0.02 -16.76
N ASN A 210 -15.69 -0.74 -17.28
CA ASN A 210 -16.07 -0.70 -18.69
C ASN A 210 -16.68 0.66 -19.09
N HIS A 211 -17.41 1.31 -18.18
CA HIS A 211 -17.94 2.64 -18.40
C HIS A 211 -16.83 3.68 -18.51
N LEU A 212 -15.83 3.63 -17.62
CA LEU A 212 -14.64 4.46 -17.65
C LEU A 212 -13.88 4.32 -18.98
N VAL A 213 -13.61 3.09 -19.43
CA VAL A 213 -12.92 2.81 -20.70
C VAL A 213 -13.68 3.33 -21.93
N LYS A 214 -15.02 3.28 -21.91
CA LYS A 214 -15.86 3.83 -23.00
C LYS A 214 -15.76 5.35 -23.08
N LYS A 215 -15.60 6.02 -21.94
CA LYS A 215 -15.57 7.49 -21.83
C LYS A 215 -14.16 8.09 -21.75
N VAL A 216 -13.10 7.29 -21.77
CA VAL A 216 -11.71 7.76 -21.55
C VAL A 216 -11.31 8.97 -22.41
N HIS A 217 -11.70 9.00 -23.70
CA HIS A 217 -11.40 10.14 -24.58
C HIS A 217 -12.16 11.42 -24.18
N SER A 218 -13.38 11.30 -23.63
CA SER A 218 -14.12 12.46 -23.13
C SER A 218 -13.52 13.01 -21.84
N TYR A 219 -12.88 12.16 -21.02
CA TYR A 219 -12.18 12.61 -19.82
C TYR A 219 -10.91 13.40 -20.12
N ARG A 220 -10.46 13.41 -21.39
CA ARG A 220 -9.36 14.25 -21.84
C ARG A 220 -9.65 15.76 -21.79
N SER A 221 -10.88 16.18 -21.50
CA SER A 221 -11.16 17.60 -21.27
C SER A 221 -10.70 18.09 -19.89
N PHE A 222 -10.42 17.19 -18.94
CA PHE A 222 -10.07 17.54 -17.57
C PHE A 222 -8.55 17.55 -17.40
N PRO A 223 -7.93 18.63 -16.90
CA PRO A 223 -6.48 18.66 -16.62
C PRO A 223 -6.03 17.55 -15.67
N LEU A 224 -6.86 17.18 -14.71
CA LEU A 224 -6.61 16.09 -13.78
C LEU A 224 -7.79 15.13 -13.69
N MET A 225 -7.52 13.86 -13.95
CA MET A 225 -8.45 12.75 -13.76
C MET A 225 -7.85 11.76 -12.75
N SER A 226 -8.44 11.68 -11.56
CA SER A 226 -8.05 10.73 -10.51
C SER A 226 -8.90 9.46 -10.53
N VAL A 227 -8.28 8.29 -10.56
CA VAL A 227 -8.97 7.00 -10.65
C VAL A 227 -8.46 6.05 -9.57
N VAL A 228 -9.38 5.43 -8.83
CA VAL A 228 -9.05 4.41 -7.82
C VAL A 228 -9.60 3.06 -8.25
N PHE A 229 -8.75 2.03 -8.31
CA PHE A 229 -9.15 0.63 -8.57
C PHE A 229 -9.00 -0.21 -7.31
N ILE A 230 -10.07 -0.86 -6.84
CA ILE A 230 -10.08 -1.55 -5.54
C ILE A 230 -9.97 -3.08 -5.60
N PHE A 231 -9.86 -3.66 -6.80
CA PHE A 231 -10.02 -5.11 -6.97
C PHE A 231 -8.97 -5.96 -6.22
N LEU A 232 -7.71 -5.53 -6.15
CA LEU A 232 -6.67 -6.30 -5.46
C LEU A 232 -6.91 -6.36 -3.94
N ASP A 233 -7.44 -5.29 -3.34
CA ASP A 233 -7.86 -5.28 -1.93
C ASP A 233 -9.07 -6.19 -1.69
N ILE A 234 -10.07 -6.16 -2.58
CA ILE A 234 -11.20 -7.12 -2.54
C ILE A 234 -10.67 -8.56 -2.61
N LEU A 235 -9.69 -8.85 -3.47
CA LEU A 235 -9.09 -10.18 -3.53
C LEU A 235 -8.36 -10.56 -2.23
N ALA A 236 -7.65 -9.62 -1.60
CA ALA A 236 -6.92 -9.86 -0.36
C ALA A 236 -7.87 -10.24 0.79
N HIS A 237 -8.94 -9.47 1.01
CA HIS A 237 -9.94 -9.73 2.06
C HIS A 237 -10.88 -10.88 1.72
N GLY A 238 -11.33 -10.95 0.47
CA GLY A 238 -12.28 -11.97 0.00
C GLY A 238 -11.71 -13.38 0.10
N ARG A 239 -10.37 -13.55 0.12
CA ARG A 239 -9.74 -14.84 0.31
C ARG A 239 -10.10 -15.48 1.66
N SER A 240 -10.19 -14.74 2.77
CA SER A 240 -10.59 -15.36 4.06
C SER A 240 -12.00 -15.94 4.02
N GLU A 241 -12.88 -15.33 3.23
CA GLU A 241 -14.32 -15.61 3.19
C GLU A 241 -14.73 -16.57 2.07
N SER A 242 -13.85 -16.80 1.08
CA SER A 242 -14.13 -17.65 -0.09
C SER A 242 -13.13 -18.79 -0.23
N ASP A 243 -13.60 -20.03 -0.09
CA ASP A 243 -12.77 -21.22 -0.29
C ASP A 243 -12.27 -21.32 -1.74
N ILE A 244 -13.05 -20.86 -2.71
CA ILE A 244 -12.61 -20.79 -4.12
C ILE A 244 -11.40 -19.88 -4.27
N LEU A 245 -11.43 -18.68 -3.64
CA LEU A 245 -10.29 -17.77 -3.69
C LEU A 245 -9.07 -18.32 -2.94
N LYS A 246 -9.27 -19.09 -1.85
CA LYS A 246 -8.16 -19.79 -1.17
C LYS A 246 -7.49 -20.81 -2.08
N GLU A 247 -8.26 -21.57 -2.85
CA GLU A 247 -7.75 -22.56 -3.80
C GLU A 247 -7.08 -21.91 -5.03
N MET A 248 -7.57 -20.74 -5.48
CA MET A 248 -6.98 -20.02 -6.60
C MET A 248 -5.67 -19.30 -6.25
N ALA A 249 -5.55 -18.79 -5.02
CA ALA A 249 -4.36 -18.05 -4.56
C ALA A 249 -3.80 -18.63 -3.26
N PRO A 250 -3.37 -19.90 -3.21
CA PRO A 250 -2.97 -20.59 -1.98
C PRO A 250 -1.70 -20.02 -1.33
N ASN A 251 -0.84 -19.37 -2.11
CA ASN A 251 0.45 -18.83 -1.70
C ASN A 251 0.76 -17.49 -2.42
N GLU A 252 1.86 -16.85 -2.05
CA GLU A 252 2.35 -15.58 -2.63
C GLU A 252 2.51 -15.66 -4.16
N SER A 253 3.07 -16.75 -4.68
CA SER A 253 3.29 -17.00 -6.12
C SER A 253 1.99 -17.04 -6.91
N ALA A 254 0.99 -17.77 -6.40
CA ALA A 254 -0.33 -17.86 -7.02
C ALA A 254 -1.07 -16.53 -6.96
N TYR A 255 -0.95 -15.79 -5.85
CA TYR A 255 -1.54 -14.46 -5.74
C TYR A 255 -0.94 -13.45 -6.73
N ARG A 256 0.36 -13.50 -6.96
CA ARG A 256 1.04 -12.72 -8.01
C ARG A 256 0.53 -13.07 -9.41
N SER A 257 0.44 -14.37 -9.69
CA SER A 257 -0.04 -14.89 -10.97
C SER A 257 -1.48 -14.47 -11.23
N LEU A 258 -2.34 -14.54 -10.21
CA LEU A 258 -3.72 -14.07 -10.27
C LEU A 258 -3.79 -12.56 -10.51
N SER A 259 -3.00 -11.78 -9.78
CA SER A 259 -2.94 -10.32 -9.93
C SER A 259 -2.51 -9.91 -11.34
N ARG A 260 -1.48 -10.57 -11.91
CA ARG A 260 -1.04 -10.33 -13.29
C ARG A 260 -2.11 -10.70 -14.30
N SER A 261 -2.76 -11.86 -14.13
CA SER A 261 -3.83 -12.34 -15.01
C SER A 261 -5.03 -11.38 -15.01
N TRP A 262 -5.49 -10.96 -13.82
CA TRP A 262 -6.52 -9.94 -13.69
C TRP A 262 -6.13 -8.67 -14.45
N PHE A 263 -4.92 -8.15 -14.21
CA PHE A 263 -4.48 -6.91 -14.84
C PHE A 263 -4.55 -6.99 -16.37
N SER A 264 -4.03 -8.06 -16.99
CA SER A 264 -4.05 -8.24 -18.45
C SER A 264 -5.43 -8.30 -19.09
N HIS A 265 -6.48 -8.56 -18.29
CA HIS A 265 -7.87 -8.61 -18.73
C HIS A 265 -8.73 -7.51 -18.09
N SER A 266 -8.12 -6.56 -17.41
CA SER A 266 -8.81 -5.53 -16.64
C SER A 266 -9.18 -4.31 -17.50
N SER A 267 -10.21 -3.60 -17.05
CA SER A 267 -10.54 -2.25 -17.55
C SER A 267 -9.40 -1.26 -17.29
N LEU A 268 -8.59 -1.45 -16.25
CA LEU A 268 -7.39 -0.64 -16.00
C LEU A 268 -6.40 -0.76 -17.15
N PHE A 269 -6.05 -1.98 -17.57
CA PHE A 269 -5.11 -2.17 -18.67
C PHE A 269 -5.65 -1.62 -19.99
N GLU A 270 -6.93 -1.84 -20.30
CA GLU A 270 -7.56 -1.28 -21.51
C GLU A 270 -7.64 0.25 -21.47
N MET A 271 -7.85 0.86 -20.30
CA MET A 271 -7.76 2.31 -20.12
C MET A 271 -6.34 2.80 -20.40
N LEU A 272 -5.33 2.16 -19.80
CA LEU A 272 -3.93 2.52 -19.99
C LEU A 272 -3.51 2.39 -21.46
N ARG A 273 -3.93 1.33 -22.17
CA ARG A 273 -3.71 1.19 -23.62
C ARG A 273 -4.22 2.38 -24.42
N LYS A 274 -5.46 2.82 -24.16
CA LYS A 274 -6.03 3.99 -24.83
C LYS A 274 -5.35 5.30 -24.47
N LEU A 275 -4.82 5.42 -23.25
CA LEU A 275 -4.07 6.60 -22.81
C LEU A 275 -2.67 6.66 -23.43
N ALA A 276 -2.04 5.50 -23.68
CA ALA A 276 -0.72 5.42 -24.33
C ALA A 276 -0.71 6.06 -25.73
N GLU A 277 -1.85 6.07 -26.42
CA GLU A 277 -2.04 6.67 -27.75
C GLU A 277 -2.28 8.19 -27.70
N THR A 278 -1.97 8.84 -26.58
CA THR A 278 -2.26 10.27 -26.34
C THR A 278 -1.11 10.97 -25.62
N ASP A 279 -1.11 12.30 -25.63
CA ASP A 279 -0.13 13.13 -24.90
C ASP A 279 -0.40 13.20 -23.38
N THR A 280 -1.21 12.29 -22.84
CA THR A 280 -1.54 12.23 -21.41
C THR A 280 -0.37 11.62 -20.64
N THR A 281 0.00 12.23 -19.52
CA THR A 281 0.88 11.59 -18.54
C THR A 281 0.04 10.82 -17.53
N VAL A 282 0.39 9.55 -17.27
CA VAL A 282 -0.25 8.76 -16.22
C VAL A 282 0.70 8.68 -15.03
N VAL A 283 0.22 8.99 -13.84
CA VAL A 283 0.91 8.71 -12.58
C VAL A 283 0.20 7.55 -11.91
N LEU A 284 0.83 6.37 -11.87
CA LEU A 284 0.26 5.15 -11.29
C LEU A 284 0.97 4.81 -9.99
N THR A 285 0.21 4.64 -8.92
CA THR A 285 0.73 4.19 -7.62
C THR A 285 -0.30 3.34 -6.87
N THR A 286 -0.09 3.16 -5.58
CA THR A 286 -0.85 2.34 -4.65
C THR A 286 -0.76 2.96 -3.26
N ASP A 287 -1.75 2.69 -2.41
CA ASP A 287 -1.84 3.25 -1.07
C ASP A 287 -1.11 2.41 -0.01
N HIS A 288 -1.25 1.09 -0.09
CA HIS A 288 -0.53 0.12 0.72
C HIS A 288 -0.36 -1.18 -0.06
N GLY A 289 0.47 -2.09 0.47
CA GLY A 289 0.46 -3.49 0.03
C GLY A 289 -0.20 -4.40 1.04
N CYS A 290 0.19 -5.67 1.05
CA CYS A 290 -0.31 -6.67 1.98
C CYS A 290 0.67 -7.83 2.15
N VAL A 291 0.49 -8.62 3.21
CA VAL A 291 1.32 -9.79 3.52
C VAL A 291 0.43 -11.00 3.80
N MET A 292 0.90 -12.18 3.43
CA MET A 292 0.29 -13.43 3.89
C MET A 292 0.57 -13.63 5.38
N SER A 293 -0.41 -13.32 6.23
CA SER A 293 -0.26 -13.39 7.68
C SER A 293 -0.37 -14.82 8.18
N SER A 294 0.67 -15.31 8.87
CA SER A 294 0.76 -16.71 9.29
C SER A 294 0.95 -16.90 10.80
N ARG A 295 1.40 -15.86 11.52
CA ARG A 295 1.70 -15.94 12.96
C ARG A 295 0.70 -15.12 13.79
N ALA A 296 -0.14 -15.82 14.55
CA ALA A 296 -1.04 -15.15 15.49
C ALA A 296 -0.26 -14.57 16.69
N THR A 297 -0.66 -13.38 17.15
CA THR A 297 -0.23 -12.81 18.43
C THR A 297 -1.44 -12.24 19.18
N MET A 298 -1.40 -12.27 20.51
CA MET A 298 -2.53 -11.83 21.33
C MET A 298 -2.59 -10.30 21.39
N ALA A 299 -3.79 -9.76 21.19
CA ALA A 299 -4.14 -8.39 21.55
C ALA A 299 -5.13 -8.40 22.71
N HIS A 300 -4.81 -7.70 23.78
CA HIS A 300 -5.72 -7.43 24.88
C HIS A 300 -6.26 -6.02 24.74
N GLY A 301 -7.56 -5.87 24.87
CA GLY A 301 -8.26 -4.59 24.79
C GLY A 301 -9.69 -4.73 25.27
N ASN A 302 -10.39 -3.60 25.34
CA ASN A 302 -11.81 -3.56 25.69
C ASN A 302 -12.69 -3.94 24.49
N ARG A 303 -14.00 -4.09 24.74
CA ARG A 303 -14.99 -4.43 23.70
C ARG A 303 -15.01 -3.45 22.52
N ASP A 304 -14.68 -2.18 22.77
CA ASP A 304 -14.69 -1.11 21.76
C ASP A 304 -13.36 -1.02 20.97
N THR A 305 -12.47 -2.01 21.13
CA THR A 305 -11.22 -2.08 20.36
C THR A 305 -11.52 -2.40 18.89
N SER A 306 -10.82 -1.73 17.98
CA SER A 306 -11.02 -1.95 16.55
C SER A 306 -10.75 -3.40 16.10
N THR A 307 -11.36 -3.79 14.99
CA THR A 307 -11.44 -5.18 14.55
C THR A 307 -10.30 -5.61 13.63
N ASN A 308 -9.59 -4.67 12.98
CA ASN A 308 -8.51 -4.97 12.04
C ASN A 308 -7.45 -5.91 12.66
N LEU A 309 -6.90 -6.80 11.84
CA LEU A 309 -6.01 -7.88 12.29
C LEU A 309 -4.54 -7.48 12.30
N ARG A 310 -4.13 -6.43 11.59
CA ARG A 310 -2.74 -5.98 11.53
C ARG A 310 -2.50 -4.74 12.38
N TYR A 311 -3.52 -3.94 12.62
CA TYR A 311 -3.47 -2.87 13.61
C TYR A 311 -4.72 -2.87 14.46
N LYS A 312 -4.59 -2.37 15.69
CA LYS A 312 -5.73 -2.08 16.55
C LYS A 312 -5.57 -0.72 17.21
N TYR A 313 -6.68 -0.05 17.43
CA TYR A 313 -6.76 1.15 18.24
C TYR A 313 -7.85 1.00 19.29
N GLY A 314 -7.64 1.65 20.43
CA GLY A 314 -8.55 1.56 21.57
C GLY A 314 -7.87 1.98 22.86
N LYS A 315 -8.62 1.88 23.96
CA LYS A 315 -8.12 2.22 25.28
C LYS A 315 -7.42 1.02 25.93
N HIS A 316 -6.26 1.28 26.53
CA HIS A 316 -5.50 0.31 27.33
C HIS A 316 -5.09 -0.96 26.56
N LEU A 317 -4.68 -0.83 25.29
CA LEU A 317 -4.22 -1.96 24.52
C LEU A 317 -2.95 -2.56 25.11
N ARG A 318 -2.83 -3.88 25.06
CA ARG A 318 -1.60 -4.61 25.38
C ARG A 318 -1.35 -5.68 24.33
N CYS A 319 -0.10 -5.82 23.93
CA CYS A 319 0.37 -6.83 22.99
C CYS A 319 1.77 -7.29 23.36
N ASP A 320 2.26 -8.34 22.70
CA ASP A 320 3.67 -8.70 22.74
C ASP A 320 4.48 -7.71 21.89
N THR A 321 5.26 -6.86 22.55
CA THR A 321 6.09 -5.85 21.87
C THR A 321 7.23 -6.46 21.06
N ARG A 322 7.45 -7.78 21.06
CA ARG A 322 8.37 -8.42 20.11
C ARG A 322 7.76 -8.57 18.72
N HIS A 323 6.43 -8.57 18.62
CA HIS A 323 5.69 -8.84 17.39
C HIS A 323 4.97 -7.60 16.85
N ALA A 324 4.97 -6.51 17.62
CA ALA A 324 4.18 -5.33 17.32
C ALA A 324 4.86 -4.05 17.82
N LEU A 325 4.61 -2.95 17.11
CA LEU A 325 4.86 -1.59 17.58
C LEU A 325 3.71 -1.18 18.51
N TYR A 326 4.05 -0.72 19.72
CA TYR A 326 3.09 -0.16 20.67
C TYR A 326 3.18 1.37 20.65
N VAL A 327 2.09 2.01 20.25
CA VAL A 327 1.97 3.47 20.20
C VAL A 327 1.18 3.94 21.41
N ALA A 328 1.91 4.44 22.41
CA ALA A 328 1.33 4.98 23.64
C ALA A 328 0.71 6.37 23.42
N ASP A 329 1.35 7.21 22.61
CA ASP A 329 0.87 8.54 22.24
C ASP A 329 0.64 8.62 20.72
N PRO A 330 -0.63 8.63 20.26
CA PRO A 330 -0.98 8.74 18.85
C PRO A 330 -0.37 9.98 18.16
N ASN A 331 -0.18 11.09 18.88
CA ASN A 331 0.28 12.34 18.28
C ASN A 331 1.71 12.25 17.75
N ILE A 332 2.58 11.51 18.45
CA ILE A 332 3.97 11.25 18.02
C ILE A 332 4.00 10.57 16.64
N TYR A 333 3.01 9.72 16.38
CA TYR A 333 2.87 8.96 15.14
C TYR A 333 1.91 9.63 14.15
N ARG A 334 1.52 10.89 14.39
CA ARG A 334 0.53 11.64 13.61
C ARG A 334 -0.79 10.88 13.41
N LEU A 335 -1.16 10.05 14.37
CA LEU A 335 -2.40 9.28 14.38
C LEU A 335 -3.51 10.05 15.13
N PRO A 336 -4.79 9.84 14.77
CA PRO A 336 -5.89 10.51 15.42
C PRO A 336 -5.99 10.13 16.90
N ASP A 337 -6.16 11.11 17.77
CA ASP A 337 -6.56 10.85 19.16
C ASP A 337 -8.09 10.72 19.25
N LEU A 338 -8.53 9.56 19.73
CA LEU A 338 -9.93 9.16 19.84
C LEU A 338 -10.51 9.47 21.23
N GLY A 339 -9.75 10.18 22.05
CA GLY A 339 -10.08 10.56 23.40
C GLY A 339 -9.07 10.03 24.41
N MET A 340 -9.22 10.44 25.66
CA MET A 340 -8.24 10.15 26.71
C MET A 340 -7.91 8.64 26.80
N GLY A 341 -6.62 8.33 26.67
CA GLY A 341 -6.08 6.97 26.76
C GLY A 341 -6.11 6.16 25.46
N THR A 342 -6.31 6.81 24.30
CA THR A 342 -6.19 6.14 22.99
C THR A 342 -4.76 5.63 22.79
N THR A 343 -4.66 4.35 22.43
CA THR A 343 -3.40 3.67 22.11
C THR A 343 -3.57 2.90 20.81
N TYR A 344 -2.47 2.67 20.09
CA TYR A 344 -2.45 1.82 18.90
C TYR A 344 -1.45 0.67 19.09
N ILE A 345 -1.76 -0.47 18.47
CA ILE A 345 -0.81 -1.57 18.26
C ILE A 345 -0.78 -1.88 16.77
N ILE A 346 0.42 -2.05 16.22
CA ILE A 346 0.64 -2.31 14.79
C ILE A 346 1.56 -3.53 14.67
N SER A 347 1.11 -4.59 14.01
CA SER A 347 1.87 -5.83 13.90
C SER A 347 3.05 -5.68 12.95
N ARG A 348 4.13 -6.42 13.22
CA ARG A 348 5.32 -6.49 12.37
C ARG A 348 5.35 -7.79 11.60
N GLU A 349 6.13 -7.83 10.52
CA GLU A 349 6.36 -9.05 9.75
C GLU A 349 5.03 -9.63 9.22
N ASP A 350 4.79 -10.94 9.37
CA ASP A 350 3.54 -11.63 9.06
C ASP A 350 2.70 -11.95 10.30
N TYR A 351 2.90 -11.19 11.39
CA TYR A 351 2.06 -11.30 12.58
C TYR A 351 0.68 -10.67 12.38
N TYR A 352 -0.33 -11.25 13.01
CA TYR A 352 -1.67 -10.68 13.09
C TYR A 352 -2.26 -10.86 14.50
N PHE A 353 -3.08 -9.92 14.91
CA PHE A 353 -3.71 -9.88 16.22
C PHE A 353 -4.97 -10.73 16.26
N VAL A 354 -5.05 -11.57 17.29
CA VAL A 354 -6.26 -12.29 17.66
C VAL A 354 -6.56 -12.02 19.13
N TYR A 355 -7.84 -12.01 19.47
CA TYR A 355 -8.26 -11.87 20.87
C TYR A 355 -8.01 -13.18 21.64
N PRO A 356 -7.74 -13.12 22.97
CA PRO A 356 -7.59 -14.32 23.80
C PRO A 356 -8.85 -15.20 23.78
N THR A 357 -10.02 -14.58 23.70
CA THR A 357 -11.30 -15.28 23.55
C THR A 357 -11.33 -16.01 22.22
N LYS A 358 -11.55 -17.33 22.24
CA LYS A 358 -11.57 -18.19 21.04
C LYS A 358 -10.28 -18.11 20.20
N PHE A 359 -9.13 -17.88 20.85
CA PHE A 359 -7.83 -17.73 20.19
C PHE A 359 -7.55 -18.79 19.11
N ASN A 360 -7.70 -20.08 19.44
CA ASN A 360 -7.44 -21.19 18.49
C ASN A 360 -8.41 -21.24 17.30
N GLU A 361 -9.62 -20.70 17.43
CA GLU A 361 -10.60 -20.60 16.35
C GLU A 361 -10.18 -19.49 15.38
N TYR A 362 -9.97 -18.28 15.89
CA TYR A 362 -9.55 -17.13 15.07
C TYR A 362 -8.15 -17.31 14.48
N GLN A 363 -7.22 -17.93 15.21
CA GLN A 363 -5.92 -18.28 14.68
C GLN A 363 -6.07 -19.16 13.43
N ARG A 364 -6.87 -20.24 13.50
CA ARG A 364 -7.06 -21.14 12.36
C ARG A 364 -7.82 -20.47 11.21
N TYR A 365 -8.79 -19.64 11.53
CA TYR A 365 -9.62 -18.97 10.54
C TYR A 365 -8.83 -17.98 9.68
N TYR A 366 -7.97 -17.17 10.30
CA TYR A 366 -7.16 -16.15 9.61
C TYR A 366 -5.74 -16.62 9.24
N ALA A 367 -5.39 -17.89 9.49
CA ALA A 367 -4.08 -18.39 9.12
C ALA A 367 -3.89 -18.36 7.61
N ASN A 368 -2.77 -17.78 7.16
CA ASN A 368 -2.39 -17.63 5.76
C ASN A 368 -3.38 -16.77 4.93
N SER A 369 -4.15 -15.88 5.56
CA SER A 369 -4.90 -14.84 4.84
C SER A 369 -3.98 -13.69 4.47
N PHE A 370 -4.27 -13.01 3.35
CA PHE A 370 -3.61 -11.75 3.03
C PHE A 370 -4.21 -10.64 3.88
N GLN A 371 -3.36 -9.85 4.51
CA GLN A 371 -3.75 -8.80 5.44
C GLN A 371 -2.85 -7.58 5.26
N HIS A 372 -3.37 -6.41 5.62
CA HIS A 372 -2.67 -5.12 5.56
C HIS A 372 -2.95 -4.27 6.81
N GLY A 373 -2.14 -3.25 7.01
CA GLY A 373 -2.20 -2.34 8.16
C GLY A 373 -1.04 -2.49 9.14
N GLY A 374 -0.08 -3.37 8.85
CA GLY A 374 1.10 -3.65 9.65
C GLY A 374 2.38 -2.99 9.13
N ILE A 375 3.52 -3.52 9.59
CA ILE A 375 4.87 -3.13 9.19
C ILE A 375 5.56 -4.31 8.52
N SER A 376 5.66 -4.26 7.19
CA SER A 376 6.48 -5.15 6.38
C SER A 376 6.96 -4.40 5.12
N LEU A 377 7.98 -4.93 4.45
CA LEU A 377 8.45 -4.40 3.17
C LEU A 377 7.32 -4.40 2.14
N GLU A 378 6.57 -5.51 2.07
CA GLU A 378 5.46 -5.70 1.14
C GLU A 378 4.30 -4.73 1.37
N GLU A 379 4.07 -4.29 2.61
CA GLU A 379 3.03 -3.31 2.94
C GLU A 379 3.48 -1.86 2.72
N MET A 380 4.74 -1.55 3.04
CA MET A 380 5.22 -0.16 3.13
C MET A 380 5.97 0.33 1.89
N VAL A 381 6.80 -0.49 1.24
CA VAL A 381 7.67 -0.01 0.15
C VAL A 381 6.97 -0.23 -1.20
N LEU A 382 6.54 0.87 -1.82
CA LEU A 382 5.53 0.81 -2.88
C LEU A 382 5.97 1.58 -4.13
N PRO A 383 5.57 1.12 -5.32
CA PRO A 383 5.93 1.76 -6.57
C PRO A 383 5.14 3.05 -6.82
N VAL A 384 5.81 4.01 -7.44
CA VAL A 384 5.18 5.13 -8.15
C VAL A 384 5.74 5.11 -9.57
N ALA A 385 4.87 5.11 -10.58
CA ALA A 385 5.28 5.04 -11.98
C ALA A 385 4.70 6.21 -12.76
N VAL A 386 5.58 7.02 -13.35
CA VAL A 386 5.20 8.06 -14.30
C VAL A 386 5.32 7.47 -15.71
N LEU A 387 4.18 7.36 -16.39
CA LEU A 387 4.06 6.73 -17.70
C LEU A 387 3.75 7.80 -18.76
N ASN A 388 4.55 7.82 -19.81
CA ASN A 388 4.30 8.64 -21.00
C ASN A 388 4.19 7.72 -22.23
N GLY A 389 3.22 7.97 -23.10
CA GLY A 389 3.02 7.19 -24.33
C GLY A 389 4.29 7.13 -25.19
N LYS A 390 4.48 6.01 -25.91
CA LYS A 390 5.62 5.80 -26.80
C LYS A 390 5.41 6.31 -28.22
#